data_AF-A0A8A1M322-F1
#
_entry.id   AF-A0A8A1M322-F1
#
_cell.length_a   1.000
_cell.length_b   1.000
_cell.length_c   1.000
_cell.angle_alpha   90.00
_cell.angle_beta   90.00
_cell.angle_gamma   90.00
#
_symmetry.space_group_name_H-M   'P 1'
#
loop_
_entity.id
_entity.type
_entity.pdbx_description
1 polymer ?
#
loop_
_entity_poly.entity_id
_entity_poly.type
_entity_poly.pdbx_seq_one_letter_code
_entity_poly.pdbx_strand_id
1 'polypeptide(L)'
;MEDGPAGHGEPLRRGSADVRADAALEKMGYKGELPRHLGMMSVLGLSFAIMAAPFGLSTTLYVTLTDGLSVTILWGWVLVTLISIAIAASLAEICSVYPTAGGVYYWSAMLSTKEWAPLMSFIDGWLTLVGNWTVTLSINFSGGQLILSAISLWREDFVPNQWQTILMFWAVMLVCALQVF
;
A
#
# COMPACT_ATOMS: atom_id res chain seq x y z
N MET A 1 39.42 8.37 -37.74
CA MET A 1 39.14 8.40 -36.29
C MET A 1 37.72 8.92 -36.17
N GLU A 2 36.74 8.12 -36.61
CA GLU A 2 36.07 7.08 -35.80
C GLU A 2 35.46 7.65 -34.53
N ASP A 3 34.26 8.22 -34.67
CA ASP A 3 33.27 8.27 -33.59
C ASP A 3 32.10 7.41 -34.06
N GLY A 4 31.92 6.29 -33.35
CA GLY A 4 30.97 5.23 -33.67
C GLY A 4 29.51 5.66 -33.55
N PRO A 5 28.58 4.89 -34.14
CA PRO A 5 27.17 5.22 -34.15
C PRO A 5 26.61 5.14 -32.72
N ALA A 6 26.12 6.28 -32.23
CA ALA A 6 25.31 6.35 -31.03
C ALA A 6 24.16 5.35 -31.14
N GLY A 7 24.14 4.39 -30.22
CA GLY A 7 23.14 3.34 -30.13
C GLY A 7 21.75 3.95 -30.21
N HIS A 8 21.05 3.60 -31.29
CA HIS A 8 19.64 3.88 -31.49
C HIS A 8 18.87 3.04 -30.46
N GLY A 9 18.71 3.58 -29.25
CA GLY A 9 17.72 3.07 -28.32
C GLY A 9 16.36 3.25 -29.01
N GLU A 10 15.73 2.16 -29.41
CA GLU A 10 14.37 2.19 -29.94
C GLU A 10 13.51 3.06 -29.02
N PRO A 11 12.72 4.01 -29.56
CA PRO A 11 11.75 4.71 -28.75
C PRO A 11 10.73 3.66 -28.29
N LEU A 12 10.89 3.19 -27.04
CA LEU A 12 9.87 2.44 -26.31
C LEU A 12 8.55 3.17 -26.59
N ARG A 13 7.63 2.46 -27.26
CA ARG A 13 6.37 3.00 -27.77
C ARG A 13 5.59 3.60 -26.60
N ARG A 14 5.82 4.89 -26.32
CA ARG A 14 5.17 5.63 -25.22
C ARG A 14 3.67 5.53 -25.43
N GLY A 15 2.97 5.01 -24.44
CA GLY A 15 1.52 4.95 -24.50
C GLY A 15 0.96 6.37 -24.59
N SER A 16 -0.22 6.55 -25.20
CA SER A 16 -0.88 7.87 -25.23
C SER A 16 -1.11 8.44 -23.82
N ALA A 17 -1.23 7.57 -22.80
CA ALA A 17 -1.30 7.97 -21.39
C ALA A 17 0.02 8.56 -20.89
N ASP A 18 1.16 8.02 -21.33
CA ASP A 18 2.47 8.49 -20.91
C ASP A 18 2.77 9.89 -21.42
N VAL A 19 2.40 10.15 -22.68
CA VAL A 19 2.56 11.46 -23.32
C VAL A 19 1.70 12.53 -22.63
N ARG A 20 0.47 12.18 -22.23
CA ARG A 20 -0.43 13.10 -21.50
C ARG A 20 0.09 13.40 -20.09
N ALA A 21 0.60 12.40 -19.39
CA ALA A 21 1.18 12.58 -18.05
C ALA A 21 2.47 13.41 -18.09
N ASP A 22 3.33 13.20 -19.10
CA ASP A 22 4.55 14.02 -19.28
C ASP A 22 4.20 15.49 -19.56
N ALA A 23 3.20 15.75 -20.41
CA ALA A 23 2.73 17.10 -20.67
C ALA A 23 2.09 17.77 -19.43
N ALA A 24 1.45 16.99 -18.55
CA ALA A 24 0.92 17.48 -17.28
C ALA A 24 2.04 17.80 -16.28
N LEU A 25 3.07 16.96 -16.20
CA LEU A 25 4.27 17.20 -15.40
C LEU A 25 5.01 18.46 -15.85
N GLU A 26 5.20 18.63 -17.16
CA GLU A 26 5.86 19.80 -17.73
C GLU A 26 5.10 21.09 -17.43
N LYS A 27 3.76 21.06 -17.47
CA LYS A 27 2.91 22.19 -17.03
C LYS A 27 3.08 22.55 -15.55
N MET A 28 3.45 21.59 -14.72
CA MET A 28 3.75 21.79 -13.29
C MET A 28 5.22 22.15 -13.03
N GLY A 29 6.04 22.27 -14.08
CA GLY A 29 7.47 22.58 -13.97
C GLY A 29 8.36 21.38 -13.62
N TYR A 30 7.83 20.15 -13.68
CA TYR A 30 8.59 18.93 -13.41
C TYR A 30 8.96 18.23 -14.71
N LYS A 31 10.24 17.84 -14.84
CA LYS A 31 10.71 16.98 -15.93
C LYS A 31 10.58 15.52 -15.50
N GLY A 32 9.93 14.69 -16.31
CA GLY A 32 9.86 13.25 -16.08
C GLY A 32 11.22 12.61 -16.33
N GLU A 33 12.00 12.38 -15.28
CA GLU A 33 13.36 11.80 -15.39
C GLU A 33 13.37 10.26 -15.27
N LEU A 34 12.30 9.64 -14.74
CA LEU A 34 12.24 8.20 -14.57
C LEU A 34 11.62 7.48 -15.79
N PRO A 35 12.26 6.39 -16.29
CA PRO A 35 11.68 5.56 -17.34
C PRO A 35 10.48 4.76 -16.81
N ARG A 36 9.33 4.89 -17.48
CA ARG A 36 8.11 4.14 -17.14
C ARG A 36 8.17 2.73 -17.70
N HIS A 37 8.36 1.75 -16.82
CA HIS A 37 8.49 0.32 -17.16
C HIS A 37 7.30 -0.53 -16.68
N LEU A 38 6.43 0.02 -15.83
CA LEU A 38 5.28 -0.70 -15.27
C LEU A 38 4.05 -0.57 -16.17
N GLY A 39 3.66 -1.67 -16.83
CA GLY A 39 2.39 -1.76 -17.56
C GLY A 39 1.19 -1.96 -16.63
N MET A 40 -0.03 -1.72 -17.14
CA MET A 40 -1.27 -1.82 -16.36
C MET A 40 -1.42 -3.15 -15.60
N MET A 41 -1.18 -4.29 -16.28
CA MET A 41 -1.27 -5.60 -15.63
C MET A 41 -0.21 -5.82 -14.54
N SER A 42 0.98 -5.26 -14.72
CA SER A 42 2.05 -5.31 -13.71
C SER A 42 1.68 -4.46 -12.50
N VAL A 43 1.09 -3.28 -12.71
CA VAL A 43 0.61 -2.41 -11.62
C VAL A 43 -0.51 -3.09 -10.83
N LEU A 44 -1.48 -3.70 -11.52
CA LEU A 44 -2.57 -4.44 -10.86
C LEU A 44 -2.05 -5.63 -10.04
N GLY A 45 -1.12 -6.41 -10.59
CA GLY A 45 -0.49 -7.53 -9.88
C GLY A 45 0.28 -7.07 -8.63
N LEU A 46 1.04 -5.97 -8.75
CA LEU A 46 1.75 -5.36 -7.63
C LEU A 46 0.77 -4.87 -6.55
N SER A 47 -0.33 -4.21 -6.93
CA SER A 47 -1.36 -3.76 -5.98
C SER A 47 -1.99 -4.94 -5.23
N PHE A 48 -2.33 -6.03 -5.93
CA PHE A 48 -2.89 -7.22 -5.28
C PHE A 48 -1.88 -7.88 -4.31
N ALA A 49 -0.61 -7.94 -4.70
CA ALA A 49 0.45 -8.48 -3.85
C ALA A 49 0.66 -7.65 -2.57
N ILE A 50 0.64 -6.32 -2.68
CA ILE A 50 0.78 -5.41 -1.53
C ILE A 50 -0.41 -5.50 -0.59
N MET A 51 -1.64 -5.62 -1.11
CA MET A 51 -2.84 -5.72 -0.27
C MET A 51 -2.93 -7.02 0.53
N ALA A 52 -2.27 -8.10 0.08
CA ALA A 52 -2.24 -9.39 0.74
C ALA A 52 -3.63 -9.84 1.27
N ALA A 53 -4.67 -9.71 0.41
CA ALA A 53 -6.08 -9.91 0.81
C ALA A 53 -6.36 -11.23 1.56
N PRO A 54 -5.76 -12.38 1.20
CA PRO A 54 -5.96 -13.63 1.94
C PRO A 54 -5.53 -13.53 3.41
N PHE A 55 -4.40 -12.87 3.68
CA PHE A 55 -3.88 -12.70 5.04
C PHE A 55 -4.80 -11.84 5.90
N GLY A 56 -5.29 -10.73 5.36
CA GLY A 56 -6.23 -9.84 6.05
C GLY A 56 -7.54 -10.56 6.39
N LEU A 57 -8.08 -11.33 5.44
CA LEU A 57 -9.30 -12.12 5.66
C LEU A 57 -9.10 -13.18 6.74
N SER A 58 -8.01 -13.96 6.70
CA SER A 58 -7.76 -15.01 7.69
C SER A 58 -7.62 -14.48 9.12
N THR A 59 -6.94 -13.35 9.32
CA THR A 59 -6.70 -12.80 10.66
C THR A 59 -7.96 -12.16 11.26
N THR A 60 -8.84 -11.58 10.43
CA THR A 60 -10.04 -10.86 10.89
C THR A 60 -11.29 -11.74 10.98
N LEU A 61 -11.30 -12.90 10.31
CA LEU A 61 -12.46 -13.78 10.27
C LEU A 61 -12.90 -14.24 11.66
N TYR A 62 -11.94 -14.55 12.55
CA TYR A 62 -12.25 -14.99 13.91
C TYR A 62 -13.07 -13.94 14.67
N VAL A 63 -12.57 -12.71 14.75
CA VAL A 63 -13.23 -11.60 15.45
C VAL A 63 -14.58 -11.27 14.84
N THR A 64 -14.67 -11.29 13.50
CA THR A 64 -15.92 -10.96 12.82
C THR A 64 -16.99 -12.03 13.07
N LEU A 65 -16.59 -13.29 13.17
CA LEU A 65 -17.52 -14.39 13.42
C LEU A 65 -18.01 -14.44 14.87
N THR A 66 -17.15 -14.12 15.85
CA THR A 66 -17.54 -14.09 17.27
C THR A 66 -18.49 -12.93 17.57
N ASP A 67 -18.26 -11.77 16.96
CA ASP A 67 -18.94 -10.54 17.37
C ASP A 67 -20.11 -10.18 16.45
N GLY A 68 -19.95 -10.43 15.14
CA GLY A 68 -20.90 -10.01 14.10
C GLY A 68 -21.69 -11.14 13.45
N LEU A 69 -21.36 -12.40 13.79
CA LEU A 69 -21.91 -13.61 13.17
C LEU A 69 -21.82 -13.56 11.62
N SER A 70 -22.49 -14.49 10.93
CA SER A 70 -22.39 -14.63 9.47
C SER A 70 -22.97 -13.45 8.69
N VAL A 71 -23.92 -12.70 9.26
CA VAL A 71 -24.61 -11.59 8.58
C VAL A 71 -23.64 -10.41 8.37
N THR A 72 -22.82 -10.09 9.38
CA THR A 72 -21.87 -8.98 9.31
C THR A 72 -20.75 -9.27 8.32
N ILE A 73 -20.33 -10.53 8.18
CA ILE A 73 -19.30 -10.91 7.19
C ILE A 73 -19.80 -10.64 5.78
N LEU A 74 -21.03 -11.05 5.44
CA LEU A 74 -21.57 -10.90 4.08
C LEU A 74 -21.93 -9.44 3.75
N TRP A 75 -22.73 -8.79 4.61
CA TRP A 75 -23.20 -7.43 4.35
C TRP A 75 -22.14 -6.37 4.65
N GLY A 76 -21.27 -6.61 5.64
CA GLY A 76 -20.14 -5.73 5.94
C GLY A 76 -19.15 -5.69 4.78
N TRP A 77 -18.87 -6.84 4.13
CA TRP A 77 -18.04 -6.89 2.93
C TRP A 77 -18.63 -6.09 1.77
N VAL A 78 -19.93 -6.27 1.47
CA VAL A 78 -20.60 -5.52 0.40
C VAL A 78 -20.56 -4.02 0.68
N LEU A 79 -20.86 -3.59 1.91
CA LEU A 79 -20.86 -2.18 2.27
C LEU A 79 -19.44 -1.57 2.19
N VAL A 80 -18.44 -2.25 2.74
CA VAL A 80 -17.04 -1.81 2.67
C VAL A 80 -16.55 -1.70 1.24
N THR A 81 -16.82 -2.69 0.39
CA THR A 81 -16.39 -2.66 -1.02
C THR A 81 -16.99 -1.48 -1.79
N LEU A 82 -18.27 -1.17 -1.57
CA LEU A 82 -18.92 -0.01 -2.19
C LEU A 82 -18.26 1.32 -1.77
N ILE A 83 -17.99 1.50 -0.48
CA ILE A 83 -17.31 2.70 0.03
C ILE A 83 -15.87 2.76 -0.50
N SER A 84 -15.14 1.65 -0.51
CA SER A 84 -13.77 1.58 -1.03
C SER A 84 -13.70 1.92 -2.53
N ILE A 85 -14.67 1.48 -3.34
CA ILE A 85 -14.75 1.85 -4.76
C ILE A 85 -15.00 3.37 -4.91
N ALA A 86 -15.88 3.96 -4.10
CA ALA A 86 -16.12 5.40 -4.14
C ALA A 86 -14.85 6.21 -3.79
N ILE A 87 -14.10 5.78 -2.77
CA ILE A 87 -12.82 6.39 -2.40
C ILE A 87 -11.80 6.21 -3.53
N ALA A 88 -11.70 5.01 -4.11
CA ALA A 88 -10.78 4.72 -5.21
C ALA A 88 -11.10 5.56 -6.46
N ALA A 89 -12.37 5.77 -6.77
CA ALA A 89 -12.81 6.61 -7.90
C ALA A 89 -12.41 8.07 -7.69
N SER A 90 -12.64 8.63 -6.50
CA SER A 90 -12.22 9.99 -6.14
C SER A 90 -10.69 10.15 -6.24
N LEU A 91 -9.93 9.17 -5.73
CA LEU A 91 -8.47 9.20 -5.83
C LEU A 91 -7.98 9.07 -7.28
N ALA A 92 -8.66 8.27 -8.10
CA ALA A 92 -8.33 8.11 -9.52
C ALA A 92 -8.48 9.43 -10.30
N GLU A 93 -9.50 10.24 -9.97
CA GLU A 93 -9.66 11.58 -10.57
C GLU A 93 -8.47 12.48 -10.23
N ILE A 94 -8.06 12.51 -8.96
CA ILE A 94 -6.90 13.31 -8.50
C ILE A 94 -5.61 12.83 -9.19
N CYS A 95 -5.36 11.52 -9.22
CA CYS A 95 -4.18 10.93 -9.87
C CYS A 95 -4.11 11.23 -11.38
N SER A 96 -5.26 11.37 -12.04
CA SER A 96 -5.32 11.66 -13.48
C SER A 96 -4.90 13.11 -13.81
N VAL A 97 -5.15 14.05 -12.88
CA VAL A 97 -4.81 15.47 -13.02
C VAL A 97 -3.39 15.75 -12.53
N TYR A 98 -2.98 15.08 -11.44
CA TYR A 98 -1.69 15.29 -10.78
C TYR A 98 -0.84 14.01 -10.84
N PRO A 99 -0.24 13.67 -11.99
CA PRO A 99 0.62 12.50 -12.14
C PRO A 99 2.02 12.73 -11.54
N THR A 100 2.10 13.31 -10.34
CA THR A 100 3.34 13.56 -9.60
C THR A 100 3.64 12.40 -8.66
N ALA A 101 4.94 12.14 -8.42
CA ALA A 101 5.40 11.12 -7.47
C ALA A 101 5.19 11.51 -5.99
N GLY A 102 4.50 12.62 -5.71
CA GLY A 102 4.39 13.22 -4.37
C GLY A 102 3.31 12.60 -3.47
N GLY A 103 2.53 11.62 -3.95
CA GLY A 103 1.52 10.93 -3.14
C GLY A 103 0.45 11.85 -2.51
N VAL A 104 -0.26 11.29 -1.53
CA VAL A 104 -1.41 11.95 -0.87
C VAL A 104 -1.06 13.27 -0.15
N TYR A 105 0.13 13.36 0.44
CA TYR A 105 0.56 14.58 1.14
C TYR A 105 0.81 15.75 0.20
N TYR A 106 1.27 15.47 -1.02
CA TYR A 106 1.45 16.46 -2.07
C TYR A 106 0.11 16.88 -2.67
N TRP A 107 -0.79 15.93 -2.91
CA TRP A 107 -2.14 16.22 -3.39
C TRP A 107 -2.93 17.06 -2.38
N SER A 108 -2.81 16.76 -1.08
CA SER A 108 -3.38 17.55 0.02
C SER A 108 -2.88 19.00 0.02
N ALA A 109 -1.57 19.20 -0.17
CA ALA A 109 -0.99 20.53 -0.28
C ALA A 109 -1.53 21.32 -1.48
N MET A 110 -1.73 20.65 -2.61
CA MET A 110 -2.12 21.26 -3.88
C MET A 110 -3.61 21.57 -3.97
N LEU A 111 -4.45 20.78 -3.30
CA LEU A 111 -5.89 20.99 -3.19
C LEU A 111 -6.27 22.02 -2.11
N SER A 112 -5.37 22.30 -1.16
CA SER A 112 -5.58 23.28 -0.08
C SER A 112 -5.27 24.71 -0.52
N THR A 113 -5.86 25.70 0.17
CA THR A 113 -5.53 27.12 -0.04
C THR A 113 -4.08 27.40 0.38
N LYS A 114 -3.40 28.33 -0.30
CA LYS A 114 -1.94 28.60 -0.10
C LYS A 114 -1.53 28.84 1.35
N GLU A 115 -2.41 29.41 2.16
CA GLU A 115 -2.17 29.67 3.59
C GLU A 115 -2.19 28.39 4.44
N TRP A 116 -3.03 27.42 4.08
CA TRP A 116 -3.23 26.17 4.82
C TRP A 116 -2.47 24.97 4.23
N ALA A 117 -1.96 25.10 3.00
CA ALA A 117 -1.23 24.05 2.29
C ALA A 117 -0.08 23.42 3.11
N PRO A 118 0.77 24.18 3.84
CA PRO A 118 1.82 23.58 4.67
C PRO A 118 1.25 22.78 5.84
N LEU A 119 0.18 23.27 6.48
CA LEU A 119 -0.44 22.61 7.63
C LEU A 119 -1.14 21.30 7.21
N MET A 120 -1.93 21.35 6.13
CA MET A 120 -2.67 20.19 5.64
C MET A 120 -1.73 19.08 5.14
N SER A 121 -0.65 19.46 4.45
CA SER A 121 0.39 18.50 4.02
C SER A 121 1.15 17.90 5.20
N PHE A 122 1.44 18.69 6.24
CA PHE A 122 2.11 18.21 7.45
C PHE A 122 1.24 17.21 8.23
N ILE A 123 -0.06 17.51 8.38
CA ILE A 123 -1.01 16.60 9.04
C ILE A 123 -1.15 15.31 8.23
N ASP A 124 -1.39 15.41 6.91
CA ASP A 124 -1.54 14.24 6.03
C ASP A 124 -0.28 13.36 5.99
N GLY A 125 0.89 14.00 5.92
CA GLY A 125 2.19 13.32 5.99
C GLY A 125 2.39 12.58 7.31
N TRP A 126 2.06 13.22 8.44
CA TRP A 126 2.14 12.57 9.74
C TRP A 126 1.16 11.41 9.89
N LEU A 127 -0.08 11.58 9.45
CA LEU A 127 -1.08 10.51 9.48
C LEU A 127 -0.66 9.33 8.61
N THR A 128 -0.09 9.59 7.42
CA THR A 128 0.45 8.55 6.55
C THR A 128 1.61 7.81 7.20
N LEU A 129 2.52 8.52 7.88
CA LEU A 129 3.65 7.92 8.59
C LEU A 129 3.20 7.06 9.77
N VAL A 130 2.36 7.59 10.66
CA VAL A 130 1.82 6.85 11.80
C VAL A 130 0.97 5.67 11.35
N GLY A 131 0.18 5.84 10.28
CA GLY A 131 -0.60 4.78 9.66
C GLY A 131 0.28 3.62 9.17
N ASN A 132 1.36 3.93 8.46
CA ASN A 132 2.32 2.92 7.99
C ASN A 132 3.00 2.17 9.16
N TRP A 133 3.40 2.87 10.22
CA TRP A 133 3.96 2.22 11.40
C TRP A 133 2.96 1.31 12.09
N THR A 134 1.73 1.79 12.28
CA THR A 134 0.67 1.05 12.96
C THR A 134 0.27 -0.20 12.17
N VAL A 135 0.13 -0.08 10.84
CA VAL A 135 -0.22 -1.22 9.99
C VAL A 135 0.89 -2.27 10.01
N THR A 136 2.16 -1.84 9.94
CA THR A 136 3.32 -2.74 9.96
C THR A 136 3.42 -3.48 11.30
N LEU A 137 3.20 -2.77 12.41
CA LEU A 137 3.19 -3.34 13.75
C LEU A 137 2.07 -4.38 13.90
N SER A 138 0.87 -4.04 13.41
CA SER A 138 -0.30 -4.93 13.44
C SER A 138 -0.06 -6.20 12.63
N ILE A 139 0.49 -6.10 11.42
CA ILE A 139 0.78 -7.26 10.57
C ILE A 139 1.83 -8.17 11.22
N ASN A 140 2.90 -7.60 11.81
CA ASN A 140 3.92 -8.38 12.51
C ASN A 140 3.32 -9.13 13.71
N PHE A 141 2.45 -8.46 14.47
CA PHE A 141 1.79 -9.07 15.62
C PHE A 141 0.83 -10.20 15.22
N SER A 142 -0.03 -9.96 14.22
CA SER A 142 -0.94 -10.98 13.69
C SER A 142 -0.20 -12.13 13.02
N GLY A 143 0.92 -11.87 12.35
CA GLY A 143 1.79 -12.91 11.78
C GLY A 143 2.40 -13.80 12.86
N GLY A 144 2.90 -13.21 13.96
CA GLY A 144 3.37 -13.97 15.12
C GLY A 144 2.29 -14.82 15.76
N GLN A 145 1.05 -14.31 15.86
CA GLN A 145 -0.08 -15.10 16.34
C GLN A 145 -0.41 -16.27 15.41
N LEU A 146 -0.42 -16.05 14.09
CA LEU A 146 -0.67 -17.13 13.12
C LEU A 146 0.36 -18.26 13.23
N ILE A 147 1.64 -17.94 13.48
CA ILE A 147 2.69 -18.94 13.70
C ILE A 147 2.38 -19.76 14.97
N LEU A 148 2.00 -19.10 16.07
CA LEU A 148 1.64 -19.79 17.31
C LEU A 148 0.39 -20.65 17.15
N SER A 149 -0.63 -20.15 16.45
CA SER A 149 -1.84 -20.91 16.10
C SER A 149 -1.51 -22.12 15.22
N ALA A 150 -0.56 -21.99 14.29
CA ALA A 150 -0.09 -23.12 13.50
C ALA A 150 0.61 -24.17 14.35
N ILE A 151 1.40 -23.78 15.36
CA ILE A 151 2.06 -24.70 16.29
C ILE A 151 1.03 -25.44 17.15
N SER A 152 -0.02 -24.76 17.63
CA SER A 152 -1.07 -25.40 18.44
C SER A 152 -1.87 -26.47 17.67
N LEU A 153 -1.96 -26.38 16.34
CA LEU A 153 -2.58 -27.41 15.51
C LEU A 153 -1.83 -28.76 15.56
N TRP A 154 -0.51 -28.74 15.78
CA TRP A 154 0.32 -29.95 15.87
C TRP A 154 0.51 -30.44 17.31
N ARG A 155 0.28 -29.56 18.29
CA ARG A 155 0.49 -29.82 19.72
C ARG A 155 -0.74 -29.32 20.47
N GLU A 156 -1.77 -30.16 20.56
CA GLU A 156 -3.07 -29.77 21.16
C GLU A 156 -2.96 -29.34 22.64
N ASP A 157 -1.96 -29.81 23.38
CA ASP A 157 -1.71 -29.41 24.77
C ASP A 157 -1.04 -28.03 24.90
N PHE A 158 -0.57 -27.43 23.80
CA PHE A 158 0.15 -26.16 23.81
C PHE A 158 -0.81 -24.99 23.57
N VAL A 159 -1.25 -24.37 24.67
CA VAL A 159 -1.99 -23.11 24.62
C VAL A 159 -1.00 -21.94 24.72
N PRO A 160 -0.93 -21.04 23.72
CA PRO A 160 0.00 -19.92 23.74
C PRO A 160 -0.31 -18.95 24.89
N ASN A 161 0.65 -18.77 25.80
CA ASN A 161 0.55 -17.76 26.84
C ASN A 161 0.85 -16.35 26.30
N GLN A 162 0.30 -15.31 26.93
CA GLN A 162 0.52 -13.90 26.52
C GLN A 162 2.01 -13.55 26.36
N TRP A 163 2.85 -14.02 27.27
CA TRP A 163 4.29 -13.85 27.20
C TRP A 163 4.93 -14.52 25.97
N GLN A 164 4.45 -15.70 25.58
CA GLN A 164 4.94 -16.40 24.38
C GLN A 164 4.53 -15.67 23.10
N THR A 165 3.36 -15.03 23.07
CA THR A 165 2.94 -14.16 21.96
C THR A 165 3.85 -12.96 21.79
N ILE A 166 4.25 -12.31 22.89
CA ILE A 166 5.18 -11.17 22.84
C ILE A 166 6.56 -11.63 22.37
N LEU A 167 7.06 -12.76 22.88
CA LEU A 167 8.36 -13.31 22.44
C LEU A 167 8.34 -13.67 20.95
N MET A 168 7.26 -14.28 20.47
CA MET A 168 7.10 -14.60 19.04
C MET A 168 7.06 -13.32 18.20
N PHE A 169 6.34 -12.30 18.66
CA PHE A 169 6.31 -11.00 18.00
C PHE A 169 7.71 -10.36 17.89
N TRP A 170 8.51 -10.38 18.96
CA TRP A 170 9.90 -9.92 18.91
C TRP A 170 10.78 -10.76 17.99
N ALA A 171 10.58 -12.07 17.96
CA ALA A 171 11.30 -12.95 17.05
C ALA A 171 10.99 -12.64 15.58
N VAL A 172 9.70 -12.48 15.24
CA VAL A 172 9.26 -12.07 13.89
C VAL A 172 9.84 -10.70 13.53
N MET A 173 9.79 -9.74 14.45
CA MET A 173 10.36 -8.41 14.24
C MET A 173 11.87 -8.46 13.97
N LEU A 174 12.63 -9.27 14.71
CA LEU A 174 14.07 -9.45 14.49
C LEU A 174 14.36 -10.07 13.13
N VAL A 175 13.59 -11.08 12.72
CA VAL A 175 13.74 -11.71 11.39
C VAL A 175 13.46 -10.69 10.28
N CYS A 176 12.38 -9.93 10.40
CA CYS A 176 12.08 -8.85 9.45
C CYS A 176 13.18 -7.78 9.43
N ALA A 177 13.71 -7.39 10.58
CA ALA A 177 14.80 -6.43 10.66
C ALA A 177 16.08 -6.96 9.99
N LEU A 178 16.40 -8.25 10.17
CA LEU A 178 17.55 -8.88 9.53
C LEU A 178 17.41 -8.96 8.01
N GLN A 179 16.21 -9.21 7.49
CA GLN A 179 15.96 -9.29 6.05
C GLN A 179 16.16 -7.94 5.32
N VAL A 180 16.14 -6.83 6.05
CA VAL A 180 16.33 -5.47 5.51
C VAL A 180 17.81 -5.11 5.34
N PHE A 181 18.75 -5.89 5.90
CA PHE A 181 20.20 -5.71 5.76
C PHE A 181 20.81 -6.75 4.81
#